data_AF-A0A8T0BU03-F1
#
_entry.id   AF-A0A8T0BU03-F1
#
_cell.length_a   1.000
_cell.length_b   1.000
_cell.length_c   1.000
_cell.angle_alpha   90.00
_cell.angle_beta   90.00
_cell.angle_gamma   90.00
#
_symmetry.space_group_name_H-M   'P 1'
#
loop_
_entity.id
_entity.type
_entity.pdbx_description
1 polymer ?
#
loop_
_entity_poly.entity_id
_entity_poly.type
_entity_poly.pdbx_seq_one_letter_code
_entity_poly.pdbx_strand_id
1 'polypeptide(L)'
;MVVCFLIHTVCPVSALSAGESRILYSRLFGPEEDTQLQRSAEQQRLTQKETLGLIARQVRSAVSASREASGRVFVEAGLGEEAMALNDAEYGVLSLAHRDPFADRCVALWLGVQALAFTLVCQPHENLLLAEGSLRNLTRHCLEELRLLGPGSEVLLKSDRVDAMLQRLLPHGQLLFLNHRFAYALDKELSSYTGK
;
A
#
# COMPACT_ATOMS: atom_id res chain seq x y z
N MET A 1 -4.63 1.79 14.90
CA MET A 1 -4.39 0.61 14.05
C MET A 1 -4.28 1.06 12.59
N VAL A 2 -3.65 0.26 11.73
CA VAL A 2 -3.80 0.38 10.27
C VAL A 2 -5.19 -0.12 9.90
N VAL A 3 -5.91 0.64 9.08
CA VAL A 3 -7.27 0.31 8.62
C VAL A 3 -7.28 -0.15 7.16
N CYS A 4 -6.27 0.21 6.37
CA CYS A 4 -6.18 -0.20 4.97
C CYS A 4 -4.74 -0.27 4.47
N PHE A 5 -4.44 -1.25 3.62
CA PHE A 5 -3.25 -1.29 2.78
C PHE A 5 -3.65 -1.36 1.29
N LEU A 6 -2.99 -0.57 0.45
CA LEU A 6 -3.28 -0.47 -0.98
C LEU A 6 -2.01 -0.54 -1.82
N ILE A 7 -2.10 -1.21 -2.97
CA ILE A 7 -1.15 -1.11 -4.06
C ILE A 7 -1.92 -0.63 -5.29
N HIS A 8 -1.50 0.48 -5.89
CA HIS A 8 -2.14 1.03 -7.09
C HIS A 8 -1.15 1.66 -8.04
N THR A 9 -1.58 1.89 -9.29
CA THR A 9 -0.77 2.59 -10.29
C THR A 9 -0.77 4.11 -10.05
N VAL A 10 0.36 4.76 -10.31
CA VAL A 10 0.47 6.24 -10.34
C VAL A 10 0.66 6.78 -11.75
N CYS A 11 1.20 5.97 -12.66
CA CYS A 11 1.30 6.32 -14.08
C CYS A 11 -0.07 6.26 -14.77
N PRO A 12 -0.26 7.05 -15.85
CA PRO A 12 -1.43 6.92 -16.71
C PRO A 12 -1.56 5.49 -17.22
N VAL A 13 -2.76 4.91 -17.10
CA VAL A 13 -3.09 3.61 -17.67
C VAL A 13 -4.03 3.87 -18.83
N SER A 14 -3.66 3.49 -20.05
CA SER A 14 -4.41 3.83 -21.28
C SER A 14 -5.88 3.35 -21.28
N ALA A 15 -6.21 2.36 -20.45
CA ALA A 15 -7.57 1.85 -20.26
C ALA A 15 -8.41 2.61 -19.23
N LEU A 16 -7.84 3.61 -18.56
CA LEU A 16 -8.49 4.41 -17.51
C LEU A 16 -8.54 5.89 -17.91
N SER A 17 -9.48 6.62 -17.33
CA SER A 17 -9.60 8.06 -17.55
C SER A 17 -8.38 8.81 -17.00
N ALA A 18 -8.07 9.96 -17.57
CA ALA A 18 -7.03 10.84 -17.02
C ALA A 18 -7.38 11.20 -15.57
N GLY A 19 -6.48 10.92 -14.63
CA GLY A 19 -6.79 11.12 -13.21
C GLY A 19 -6.94 9.83 -12.42
N GLU A 20 -7.34 8.75 -13.08
CA GLU A 20 -7.67 7.48 -12.42
C GLU A 20 -6.42 6.64 -12.12
N SER A 21 -6.57 5.78 -11.12
CA SER A 21 -5.53 4.84 -10.67
C SER A 21 -6.13 3.45 -10.67
N ARG A 22 -5.39 2.48 -11.21
CA ARG A 22 -5.79 1.08 -11.14
C ARG A 22 -5.38 0.56 -9.78
N ILE A 23 -6.35 0.21 -8.93
CA ILE A 23 -6.09 -0.53 -7.70
C ILE A 23 -5.72 -1.96 -8.10
N LEU A 24 -4.52 -2.38 -7.71
CA LEU A 24 -3.97 -3.69 -8.01
C LEU A 24 -4.17 -4.66 -6.83
N TYR A 25 -4.11 -4.13 -5.62
CA TYR A 25 -4.37 -4.86 -4.39
C TYR A 25 -4.96 -3.93 -3.33
N SER A 26 -5.90 -4.44 -2.55
CA SER A 26 -6.45 -3.72 -1.40
C SER A 26 -6.81 -4.68 -0.28
N ARG A 27 -6.37 -4.34 0.94
CA ARG A 27 -6.77 -5.02 2.17
C ARG A 27 -7.33 -4.02 3.16
N LEU A 28 -8.50 -4.31 3.71
CA LEU A 28 -9.02 -3.61 4.88
C LEU A 28 -8.70 -4.40 6.15
N PHE A 29 -8.50 -3.67 7.23
CA PHE A 29 -8.24 -4.19 8.56
C PHE A 29 -9.20 -3.55 9.56
N GLY A 30 -9.74 -4.36 10.46
CA GLY A 30 -10.69 -3.94 11.48
C GLY A 30 -11.90 -4.85 11.53
N PRO A 31 -12.66 -4.81 12.64
CA PRO A 31 -13.95 -5.47 12.70
C PRO A 31 -14.86 -4.80 11.68
N GLU A 32 -15.60 -5.61 10.93
CA GLU A 32 -16.80 -5.16 10.25
C GLU A 32 -17.77 -4.70 11.33
N GLU A 33 -17.63 -3.48 11.85
CA GLU A 33 -18.46 -3.01 12.96
C GLU A 33 -19.93 -3.01 12.51
N ASP A 34 -20.78 -3.49 13.41
CA ASP A 34 -22.24 -3.74 13.29
C ASP A 34 -23.10 -2.53 12.84
N THR A 35 -22.51 -1.40 12.44
CA THR A 35 -23.20 -0.35 11.67
C THR A 35 -23.68 -0.84 10.29
N GLN A 36 -23.27 -2.05 9.90
CA GLN A 36 -23.75 -2.80 8.74
C GLN A 36 -25.24 -3.17 8.74
N LEU A 37 -25.96 -3.06 9.87
CA LEU A 37 -27.34 -3.55 10.00
C LEU A 37 -28.38 -2.84 9.09
N GLN A 38 -28.03 -1.75 8.40
CA GLN A 38 -28.95 -0.98 7.56
C GLN A 38 -28.57 -0.88 6.08
N ARG A 39 -27.34 -1.23 5.67
CA ARG A 39 -26.90 -1.15 4.26
C ARG A 39 -26.78 -2.52 3.65
N SER A 40 -27.24 -2.68 2.40
CA SER A 40 -27.00 -3.92 1.67
C SER A 40 -25.49 -4.13 1.48
N ALA A 41 -25.05 -5.39 1.47
CA ALA A 41 -23.66 -5.74 1.22
C ALA A 41 -23.10 -5.11 -0.07
N GLU A 42 -23.97 -4.91 -1.07
CA GLU A 42 -23.63 -4.23 -2.32
C GLU A 42 -23.31 -2.74 -2.12
N GLN A 43 -24.12 -2.01 -1.34
CA GLN A 43 -23.89 -0.61 -1.02
C GLN A 43 -22.59 -0.41 -0.22
N GLN A 44 -22.29 -1.33 0.70
CA GLN A 44 -21.05 -1.31 1.46
C GLN A 44 -19.85 -1.51 0.55
N ARG A 45 -19.90 -2.52 -0.34
CA ARG A 45 -18.85 -2.79 -1.32
C ARG A 45 -18.62 -1.62 -2.27
N LEU A 46 -19.69 -0.96 -2.72
CA LEU A 46 -19.62 0.24 -3.57
C LEU A 46 -18.95 1.40 -2.83
N THR A 47 -19.41 1.71 -1.61
CA THR A 47 -18.84 2.78 -0.78
C THR A 47 -17.36 2.54 -0.50
N GLN A 48 -16.99 1.30 -0.15
CA GLN A 48 -15.61 0.91 0.04
C GLN A 48 -14.79 1.14 -1.23
N LYS A 49 -15.25 0.64 -2.38
CA LYS A 49 -14.54 0.80 -3.66
C LYS A 49 -14.34 2.28 -4.01
N GLU A 50 -15.34 3.12 -3.80
CA GLU A 50 -15.26 4.56 -4.01
C GLU A 50 -14.23 5.21 -3.10
N THR A 51 -14.27 4.91 -1.80
CA THR A 51 -13.34 5.48 -0.82
C THR A 51 -11.89 5.06 -1.12
N LEU A 52 -11.65 3.79 -1.45
CA LEU A 52 -10.32 3.33 -1.86
C LEU A 52 -9.85 4.02 -3.15
N GLY A 53 -10.74 4.22 -4.12
CA GLY A 53 -10.45 4.94 -5.36
C GLY A 53 -10.07 6.42 -5.11
N LEU A 54 -10.75 7.07 -4.15
CA LEU A 54 -10.44 8.43 -3.75
C LEU A 54 -9.05 8.53 -3.12
N ILE A 55 -8.71 7.62 -2.21
CA ILE A 55 -7.37 7.56 -1.58
C ILE A 55 -6.31 7.37 -2.67
N ALA A 56 -6.49 6.40 -3.56
CA ALA A 56 -5.55 6.13 -4.64
C ALA A 56 -5.33 7.37 -5.54
N ARG A 57 -6.40 8.11 -5.85
CA ARG A 57 -6.30 9.34 -6.63
C ARG A 57 -5.54 10.45 -5.89
N GLN A 58 -5.82 10.65 -4.59
CA GLN A 58 -5.12 11.65 -3.77
C GLN A 58 -3.63 11.33 -3.66
N VAL A 59 -3.29 10.07 -3.39
CA VAL A 59 -1.90 9.59 -3.33
C VAL A 59 -1.22 9.76 -4.68
N ARG A 60 -1.87 9.37 -5.79
CA ARG A 60 -1.33 9.59 -7.14
C ARG A 60 -1.00 11.06 -7.39
N SER A 61 -1.92 11.98 -7.07
CA SER A 61 -1.67 13.41 -7.21
C SER A 61 -0.50 13.87 -6.34
N ALA A 62 -0.37 13.37 -5.12
CA ALA A 62 0.74 13.70 -4.23
C ALA A 62 2.09 13.17 -4.74
N VAL A 63 2.12 11.95 -5.29
CA VAL A 63 3.30 11.36 -5.93
C VAL A 63 3.71 12.18 -7.15
N SER A 64 2.78 12.51 -8.04
CA SER A 64 3.05 13.35 -9.22
C SER A 64 3.60 14.71 -8.81
N ALA A 65 2.97 15.39 -7.84
CA ALA A 65 3.43 16.68 -7.34
C ALA A 65 4.83 16.59 -6.71
N SER A 66 5.11 15.52 -5.95
CA SER A 66 6.43 15.26 -5.37
C SER A 66 7.51 15.09 -6.44
N ARG A 67 7.20 14.32 -7.50
CA ARG A 67 8.10 14.12 -8.65
C ARG A 67 8.40 15.40 -9.39
N GLU A 68 7.35 16.16 -9.73
CA GLU A 68 7.49 17.45 -10.39
C GLU A 68 8.32 18.42 -9.55
N ALA A 69 8.08 18.47 -8.23
CA ALA A 69 8.84 19.32 -7.32
C ALA A 69 10.30 18.88 -7.16
N SER A 70 10.58 17.58 -7.23
CA SER A 70 11.94 17.04 -7.08
C SER A 70 12.83 17.34 -8.29
N GLY A 71 12.24 17.58 -9.46
CA GLY A 71 12.95 17.78 -10.73
C GLY A 71 13.84 16.59 -11.14
N ARG A 72 13.72 15.43 -10.49
CA ARG A 72 14.54 14.26 -10.75
C ARG A 72 14.14 13.64 -12.08
N VAL A 73 15.15 13.27 -12.88
CA VAL A 73 14.93 12.50 -14.10
C VAL A 73 14.52 11.10 -13.70
N PHE A 74 13.33 10.69 -14.12
CA PHE A 74 12.82 9.36 -13.86
C PHE A 74 13.66 8.32 -14.61
N VAL A 75 14.29 7.41 -13.86
CA VAL A 75 14.99 6.25 -14.41
C VAL A 75 14.17 5.03 -14.04
N GLU A 76 13.70 4.29 -15.06
CA GLU A 76 13.05 3.00 -14.82
C GLU A 76 14.08 1.99 -14.33
N ALA A 77 13.92 1.53 -13.08
CA ALA A 77 14.74 0.46 -12.55
C ALA A 77 14.16 -0.90 -12.98
N GLY A 78 15.02 -1.81 -13.40
CA GLY A 78 14.63 -3.14 -13.89
C GLY A 78 14.49 -4.17 -12.77
N LEU A 79 14.28 -5.42 -13.18
CA LEU A 79 14.41 -6.59 -12.29
C LEU A 79 15.84 -6.67 -11.74
N GLY A 80 15.97 -6.91 -10.43
CA GLY A 80 17.25 -6.94 -9.73
C GLY A 80 17.69 -5.59 -9.17
N GLU A 81 16.96 -4.52 -9.46
CA GLU A 81 17.22 -3.16 -8.98
C GLU A 81 16.18 -2.70 -7.93
N GLU A 82 15.45 -3.64 -7.33
CA GLU A 82 14.35 -3.37 -6.40
C GLU A 82 14.79 -2.55 -5.18
N ALA A 83 15.97 -2.87 -4.63
CA ALA A 83 16.53 -2.14 -3.49
C ALA A 83 16.90 -0.69 -3.84
N MET A 84 17.41 -0.47 -5.05
CA MET A 84 17.72 0.89 -5.56
C MET A 84 16.43 1.68 -5.76
N ALA A 85 15.44 1.08 -6.41
CA ALA A 85 14.12 1.69 -6.63
C ALA A 85 13.43 2.08 -5.32
N LEU A 86 13.58 1.27 -4.26
CA LEU A 86 13.03 1.58 -2.94
C LEU A 86 13.78 2.70 -2.22
N ASN A 87 15.10 2.80 -2.38
CA ASN A 87 15.89 3.88 -1.79
C ASN A 87 15.57 5.23 -2.43
N ASP A 88 15.29 5.24 -3.74
CA ASP A 88 14.91 6.43 -4.49
C ASP A 88 13.42 6.77 -4.39
N ALA A 89 12.63 5.94 -3.70
CA ALA A 89 11.19 6.08 -3.58
C ALA A 89 10.77 7.41 -2.95
N GLU A 90 9.74 8.03 -3.51
CA GLU A 90 9.11 9.18 -2.88
C GLU A 90 8.28 8.73 -1.68
N TYR A 91 8.32 9.51 -0.60
CA TYR A 91 7.52 9.27 0.59
C TYR A 91 6.68 10.49 0.92
N GLY A 92 5.47 10.27 1.43
CA GLY A 92 4.68 11.34 2.00
C GLY A 92 3.53 10.85 2.86
N VAL A 93 2.87 11.83 3.47
CA VAL A 93 1.78 11.63 4.41
C VAL A 93 0.64 12.58 4.05
N LEU A 94 -0.59 12.06 4.02
CA LEU A 94 -1.80 12.82 3.72
C LEU A 94 -2.81 12.64 4.85
N SER A 95 -3.40 13.74 5.32
CA SER A 95 -4.59 13.64 6.18
C SER A 95 -5.80 13.33 5.31
N LEU A 96 -6.50 12.25 5.63
CA LEU A 96 -7.77 11.89 5.00
C LEU A 96 -8.92 12.56 5.76
N ALA A 97 -9.90 13.07 5.00
CA ALA A 97 -11.15 13.52 5.59
C ALA A 97 -11.91 12.33 6.17
N HIS A 98 -12.68 12.56 7.23
CA HIS A 98 -13.55 11.54 7.81
C HIS A 98 -14.59 11.11 6.77
N ARG A 99 -14.57 9.83 6.40
CA ARG A 99 -15.46 9.20 5.43
C ARG A 99 -15.55 7.71 5.72
N ASP A 100 -16.74 7.15 5.52
CA ASP A 100 -16.94 5.70 5.46
C ASP A 100 -15.96 5.04 4.46
N PRO A 101 -15.36 3.88 4.79
CA PRO A 101 -15.64 3.03 5.96
C PRO A 101 -14.81 3.40 7.21
N PHE A 102 -14.13 4.54 7.25
CA PHE A 102 -13.25 4.90 8.35
C PHE A 102 -13.98 5.71 9.41
N ALA A 103 -14.09 5.14 10.61
CA ALA A 103 -14.82 5.72 11.75
C ALA A 103 -14.20 7.02 12.29
N ASP A 104 -12.90 7.25 12.07
CA ASP A 104 -12.18 8.44 12.54
C ASP A 104 -11.49 9.17 11.38
N ARG A 105 -10.93 10.36 11.65
CA ARG A 105 -9.95 10.96 10.72
C ARG A 105 -8.82 9.94 10.53
N CYS A 106 -8.35 9.73 9.31
CA CYS A 106 -7.25 8.82 9.07
C CYS A 106 -6.08 9.55 8.43
N VAL A 107 -4.91 8.92 8.49
CA VAL A 107 -3.70 9.41 7.85
C VAL A 107 -3.24 8.35 6.86
N ALA A 108 -3.03 8.73 5.60
CA ALA A 108 -2.47 7.87 4.57
C ALA A 108 -0.97 8.15 4.43
N LEU A 109 -0.14 7.18 4.80
CA LEU A 109 1.28 7.14 4.46
C LEU A 109 1.42 6.46 3.10
N TRP A 110 2.27 7.00 2.23
CA TRP A 110 2.48 6.43 0.92
C TRP A 110 3.95 6.41 0.51
N LEU A 111 4.30 5.40 -0.29
CA LEU A 111 5.57 5.29 -1.01
C LEU A 111 5.28 5.21 -2.50
N GLY A 112 5.82 6.15 -3.27
CA GLY A 112 5.86 6.11 -4.73
C GLY A 112 7.10 5.37 -5.19
N VAL A 113 6.93 4.21 -5.81
CA VAL A 113 8.03 3.44 -6.41
C VAL A 113 7.70 3.23 -7.88
N GLN A 114 8.41 3.94 -8.75
CA GLN A 114 8.18 3.90 -10.19
C GLN A 114 6.71 4.14 -10.58
N ALA A 115 6.10 3.19 -11.29
CA ALA A 115 4.70 3.27 -11.73
C ALA A 115 3.69 2.88 -10.65
N LEU A 116 4.15 2.52 -9.44
CA LEU A 116 3.33 2.03 -8.34
C LEU A 116 3.35 2.99 -7.14
N ALA A 117 2.28 2.95 -6.37
CA ALA A 117 2.23 3.48 -5.03
C ALA A 117 1.77 2.40 -4.05
N PHE A 118 2.43 2.36 -2.90
CA PHE A 118 2.09 1.55 -1.75
C PHE A 118 1.56 2.49 -0.67
N THR A 119 0.38 2.22 -0.14
CA THR A 119 -0.27 3.11 0.84
C THR A 119 -0.70 2.34 2.08
N LEU A 120 -0.39 2.86 3.26
CA LEU A 120 -0.96 2.45 4.54
C LEU A 120 -1.87 3.57 5.06
N VAL A 121 -3.11 3.23 5.38
CA VAL A 121 -4.04 4.14 6.05
C VAL A 121 -4.08 3.78 7.53
N CYS A 122 -3.73 4.74 8.38
CA CYS A 122 -3.62 4.61 9.82
C CYS A 122 -4.66 5.47 10.54
N GLN A 123 -5.09 5.02 11.71
CA GLN A 123 -5.81 5.86 12.67
C GLN A 123 -4.90 7.00 13.21
N PRO A 124 -5.48 8.11 13.73
CA PRO A 124 -4.72 9.31 14.11
C PRO A 124 -3.62 9.11 15.15
N HIS A 125 -3.79 8.12 16.01
CA HIS A 125 -2.94 7.89 17.18
C HIS A 125 -1.84 6.85 16.92
N GLU A 126 -1.75 6.33 15.70
CA GLU A 126 -0.69 5.40 15.35
C GLU A 126 0.67 6.09 15.27
N ASN A 127 1.71 5.34 15.62
CA ASN A 127 3.08 5.80 15.49
C ASN A 127 3.46 5.86 13.99
N LEU A 128 3.51 7.06 13.41
CA LEU A 128 3.82 7.27 12.00
C LEU A 128 5.23 6.79 11.61
N LEU A 129 6.21 6.88 12.52
CA LEU A 129 7.57 6.38 12.25
C LEU A 129 7.57 4.85 12.13
N LEU A 130 6.82 4.18 13.01
CA LEU A 130 6.65 2.73 12.92
C LEU A 130 5.88 2.34 11.66
N ALA A 131 4.82 3.08 11.32
CA ALA A 131 4.04 2.86 10.11
C ALA A 131 4.87 3.03 8.83
N GLU A 132 5.74 4.05 8.77
CA GLU A 132 6.68 4.23 7.65
C GLU A 132 7.63 3.05 7.56
N GLY A 133 8.24 2.63 8.68
CA GLY A 133 9.14 1.48 8.71
C GLY A 133 8.46 0.20 8.22
N SER A 134 7.23 -0.04 8.68
CA SER A 134 6.40 -1.16 8.22
C SER A 134 6.05 -1.06 6.74
N LEU A 135 5.69 0.14 6.25
CA LEU A 135 5.39 0.37 4.82
C LEU A 135 6.61 0.09 3.95
N ARG A 136 7.79 0.62 4.31
CA ARG A 136 9.04 0.36 3.60
C ARG A 136 9.39 -1.13 3.60
N ASN A 137 9.17 -1.82 4.72
CA ASN A 137 9.43 -3.26 4.81
C ASN A 137 8.49 -4.07 3.89
N LEU A 138 7.18 -3.77 3.96
CA LEU A 138 6.18 -4.38 3.09
C LEU A 138 6.50 -4.13 1.61
N THR A 139 6.79 -2.89 1.25
CA THR A 139 7.15 -2.52 -0.12
C THR A 139 8.38 -3.27 -0.60
N ARG A 140 9.44 -3.37 0.21
CA ARG A 140 10.64 -4.14 -0.14
C ARG A 140 10.30 -5.57 -0.54
N HIS A 141 9.63 -6.29 0.35
CA HIS A 141 9.23 -7.67 0.08
C HIS A 141 8.28 -7.78 -1.10
N CYS A 142 7.35 -6.83 -1.28
CA CYS A 142 6.47 -6.83 -2.45
C CYS A 142 7.29 -6.70 -3.74
N LEU A 143 8.24 -5.78 -3.81
CA LEU A 143 9.08 -5.58 -5.00
C LEU A 143 9.92 -6.84 -5.28
N GLU A 144 10.62 -7.35 -4.26
CA GLU A 144 11.55 -8.49 -4.37
C GLU A 144 10.83 -9.81 -4.67
N GLU A 145 9.80 -10.17 -3.88
CA GLU A 145 9.15 -11.47 -3.94
C GLU A 145 8.14 -11.57 -5.09
N LEU A 146 7.47 -10.46 -5.41
CA LEU A 146 6.45 -10.43 -6.45
C LEU A 146 7.03 -9.98 -7.79
N ARG A 147 8.29 -9.54 -7.83
CA ARG A 147 9.00 -9.06 -9.02
C ARG A 147 8.22 -7.97 -9.74
N LEU A 148 7.74 -6.99 -8.97
CA LEU A 148 6.77 -6.00 -9.46
C LEU A 148 7.34 -5.03 -10.49
N LEU A 149 8.67 -4.95 -10.58
CA LEU A 149 9.41 -4.13 -11.54
C LEU A 149 9.73 -4.89 -12.84
N GLY A 150 9.25 -6.13 -12.98
CA GLY A 150 9.49 -6.95 -14.17
C GLY A 150 8.49 -6.78 -15.29
N PRO A 151 8.87 -7.19 -16.51
CA PRO A 151 7.94 -7.28 -17.63
C PRO A 151 6.80 -8.25 -17.29
N GLY A 152 5.56 -7.77 -17.36
CA GLY A 152 4.38 -8.56 -17.00
C GLY A 152 4.12 -8.63 -15.50
N SER A 153 4.27 -7.53 -14.75
CA SER A 153 3.94 -7.44 -13.32
C SER A 153 2.47 -7.81 -13.01
N GLU A 154 2.21 -9.09 -12.75
CA GLU A 154 0.90 -9.67 -12.44
C GLU A 154 0.52 -9.51 -10.96
N VAL A 155 0.53 -8.29 -10.40
CA VAL A 155 0.09 -8.04 -9.01
C VAL A 155 -1.27 -8.68 -8.73
N LEU A 156 -2.15 -8.73 -9.75
CA LEU A 156 -3.48 -9.32 -9.68
C LEU A 156 -3.48 -10.84 -9.50
N LEU A 157 -2.43 -11.57 -9.90
CA LEU A 157 -2.33 -13.03 -9.73
C LEU A 157 -1.59 -13.43 -8.45
N LYS A 158 -1.02 -12.47 -7.71
CA LYS A 158 -0.23 -12.73 -6.49
C LYS A 158 -0.85 -12.16 -5.22
N SER A 159 -2.15 -11.88 -5.20
CA SER A 159 -2.87 -11.36 -4.02
C SER A 159 -2.64 -12.21 -2.77
N ASP A 160 -2.68 -13.54 -2.92
CA ASP A 160 -2.54 -14.48 -1.80
C ASP A 160 -1.17 -14.36 -1.11
N ARG A 161 -0.13 -14.04 -1.88
CA ARG A 161 1.23 -13.80 -1.34
C ARG A 161 1.27 -12.51 -0.54
N VAL A 162 0.63 -11.45 -1.05
CA VAL A 162 0.50 -10.18 -0.33
C VAL A 162 -0.29 -10.37 0.97
N ASP A 163 -1.39 -11.13 0.94
CA ASP A 163 -2.18 -11.46 2.12
C ASP A 163 -1.34 -12.22 3.16
N ALA A 164 -0.58 -13.24 2.75
CA ALA A 164 0.29 -14.00 3.65
C ALA A 164 1.42 -13.16 4.26
N MET A 165 1.91 -12.16 3.53
CA MET A 165 2.88 -11.19 4.05
C MET A 165 2.23 -10.25 5.07
N LEU A 166 1.05 -9.70 4.76
CA LEU A 166 0.32 -8.80 5.65
C LEU A 166 -0.10 -9.48 6.94
N GLN A 167 -0.50 -10.75 6.90
CA GLN A 167 -0.83 -11.51 8.12
C GLN A 167 0.35 -11.63 9.09
N ARG A 168 1.58 -11.60 8.59
CA ARG A 168 2.81 -11.72 9.40
C ARG A 168 3.36 -10.36 9.83
N LEU A 169 3.43 -9.41 8.90
CA LEU A 169 4.02 -8.08 9.12
C LEU A 169 3.05 -7.09 9.76
N LEU A 170 1.75 -7.31 9.57
CA LEU A 170 0.69 -6.42 10.00
C LEU A 170 -0.57 -7.22 10.43
N PRO A 171 -0.45 -8.11 11.43
CA PRO A 171 -1.54 -8.98 11.84
C PRO A 171 -2.74 -8.14 12.27
N HIS A 172 -3.88 -8.37 11.61
CA HIS A 172 -5.12 -7.62 11.84
C HIS A 172 -4.99 -6.09 11.76
N GLY A 173 -3.98 -5.56 11.04
CA GLY A 173 -3.74 -4.12 10.96
C GLY A 173 -2.88 -3.56 12.10
N GLN A 174 -2.34 -4.40 12.98
CA GLN A 174 -1.50 -3.96 14.08
C GLN A 174 -0.06 -3.72 13.64
N LEU A 175 0.47 -2.53 13.92
CA LEU A 175 1.88 -2.22 13.69
C LEU A 175 2.73 -2.97 14.72
N LEU A 176 3.64 -3.81 14.23
CA LEU A 176 4.57 -4.56 15.07
C LEU A 176 5.86 -3.77 15.27
N PHE A 177 6.25 -3.58 16.53
CA PHE A 177 7.60 -3.10 16.84
C PHE A 177 8.60 -4.25 16.66
N LEU A 178 9.23 -4.31 15.49
CA LEU A 178 10.21 -5.32 15.16
C LEU A 178 11.61 -4.85 15.60
N ASN A 179 12.17 -5.50 16.61
CA ASN A 179 13.61 -5.35 16.87
C ASN A 179 14.43 -6.06 15.78
N HIS A 180 15.72 -5.75 15.66
CA HIS A 180 16.58 -6.31 14.60
C HIS A 180 16.55 -7.84 14.54
N ARG A 181 16.46 -8.52 15.69
CA ARG A 181 16.43 -9.99 15.76
C ARG A 181 15.12 -10.55 15.21
N PHE A 182 14.00 -9.91 15.55
CA PHE A 182 12.67 -10.29 15.05
C PHE A 182 12.53 -9.97 13.56
N ALA A 183 12.97 -8.80 13.12
CA ALA A 183 12.98 -8.45 11.69
C ALA A 183 13.74 -9.49 10.88
N TYR A 184 14.97 -9.83 11.28
CA TYR A 184 15.78 -10.84 10.61
C TYR A 184 15.13 -12.23 10.59
N ALA A 185 14.53 -12.66 11.71
CA ALA A 185 13.84 -13.95 11.77
C ALA A 185 12.61 -13.96 10.85
N LEU A 186 11.85 -12.86 10.82
CA LEU A 186 10.66 -12.70 10.00
C LEU A 186 11.02 -12.67 8.51
N ASP A 187 12.08 -11.96 8.13
CA ASP A 187 12.60 -11.93 6.76
C ASP A 187 12.96 -13.34 6.30
N LYS A 188 13.67 -14.10 7.14
CA LYS A 188 14.02 -15.50 6.85
C LYS A 188 12.79 -16.38 6.67
N GLU A 189 11.77 -16.21 7.50
CA GLU A 189 10.51 -16.93 7.35
C GLU A 189 9.82 -16.56 6.03
N LEU A 190 9.68 -15.28 5.72
CA LEU A 190 9.05 -14.79 4.49
C LEU A 190 9.72 -15.38 3.24
N SER A 191 11.05 -15.39 3.15
CA SER A 191 11.78 -15.96 2.01
C SER A 191 11.67 -17.50 1.90
N SER A 192 11.41 -18.20 3.02
CA SER A 192 11.31 -19.67 3.03
C SER A 192 9.94 -20.20 2.57
N TYR A 193 8.89 -19.40 2.72
CA TYR A 193 7.54 -19.77 2.30
C TYR A 193 7.28 -19.47 0.81
N THR A 194 8.02 -18.54 0.21
CA THR A 194 7.82 -18.12 -1.19
C THR A 194 8.64 -18.93 -2.21
N GLY A 195 9.58 -19.75 -1.73
CA GLY A 195 10.38 -20.69 -2.54
C GLY A 195 9.73 -22.05 -2.79
N LYS A 196 8.45 -22.24 -2.41
CA LYS A 196 7.65 -23.44 -2.70
C LYS A 196 6.51 -23.14 -3.66
#